data_AF-A0A392T0J3-F1
#
_entry.id   AF-A0A392T0J3-F1
#
_cell.length_a   1.000
_cell.length_b   1.000
_cell.length_c   1.000
_cell.angle_alpha   90.00
_cell.angle_beta   90.00
_cell.angle_gamma   90.00
#
_symmetry.space_group_name_H-M   'P 1'
#
loop_
_entity.id
_entity.type
_entity.pdbx_description
1 polymer ?
#
loop_
_entity_poly.entity_id
_entity_poly.type
_entity_poly.pdbx_seq_one_letter_code
_entity_poly.pdbx_strand_id
1 'polypeptide(L)' 'MEAEEDKCVKFENGLRPNIKQLIGLSEIRNFPMLVNKSRICDKDSKAKANYYKAASEKRGRDMG' A
#
# COMPACT_ATOMS: atom_id res chain seq x y z
N MET A 1 18.91 5.98 -21.61
CA MET A 1 17.82 6.64 -20.86
C MET A 1 16.83 5.55 -20.50
N GLU A 2 16.59 5.29 -19.22
CA GLU A 2 15.57 4.31 -18.81
C GLU A 2 14.19 4.91 -19.07
N ALA A 3 13.29 4.16 -19.73
CA ALA A 3 11.92 4.60 -19.96
C ALA A 3 11.20 4.79 -18.60
N GLU A 4 10.31 5.78 -18.48
CA GLU A 4 9.54 5.98 -17.23
C GLU A 4 8.76 4.72 -16.82
N GLU A 5 8.28 3.94 -17.80
CA GLU A 5 7.62 2.66 -17.55
C GLU A 5 8.55 1.66 -16.86
N ASP A 6 9.83 1.57 -17.26
CA ASP A 6 10.78 0.65 -16.63
C ASP A 6 11.08 1.06 -15.17
N LYS A 7 11.13 2.37 -14.89
CA LYS A 7 11.23 2.90 -13.52
C LYS A 7 10.01 2.53 -12.68
N CYS A 8 8.81 2.64 -13.26
CA CYS A 8 7.56 2.27 -12.59
C CYS A 8 7.55 0.78 -12.25
N VAL A 9 7.86 -0.07 -13.23
CA VAL A 9 7.92 -1.53 -13.07
C VAL A 9 8.92 -1.95 -12.00
N LYS A 10 10.13 -1.35 -11.99
CA LYS A 10 11.14 -1.61 -10.94
C LYS A 10 10.64 -1.24 -9.55
N PHE A 11 9.99 -0.08 -9.42
CA PHE A 11 9.44 0.37 -8.14
C PHE A 11 8.29 -0.51 -7.67
N GLU A 12 7.35 -0.85 -8.55
CA GLU A 12 6.22 -1.73 -8.23
C GLU A 12 6.67 -3.11 -7.77
N ASN A 13 7.75 -3.65 -8.33
CA ASN A 13 8.32 -4.91 -7.89
C ASN A 13 8.92 -4.87 -6.47
N GLY A 14 9.32 -3.69 -5.98
CA GLY A 14 9.79 -3.48 -4.60
C GLY A 14 8.67 -3.22 -3.58
N LEU A 15 7.42 -3.06 -4.02
CA LEU A 15 6.30 -2.81 -3.11
C LEU A 15 5.85 -4.08 -2.38
N ARG A 16 5.33 -3.90 -1.17
CA ARG A 16 4.68 -5.00 -0.42
C ARG A 16 3.48 -5.53 -1.22
N PRO A 17 3.18 -6.84 -1.20
CA PRO A 17 2.17 -7.45 -2.07
C PRO A 17 0.79 -6.76 -2.04
N ASN A 18 0.29 -6.39 -0.86
CA ASN A 18 -1.00 -5.70 -0.71
C ASN A 18 -0.99 -4.32 -1.41
N ILE A 19 0.10 -3.57 -1.27
CA ILE A 19 0.25 -2.26 -1.91
C ILE A 19 0.44 -2.45 -3.43
N LYS A 20 1.27 -3.41 -3.83
CA LYS A 20 1.52 -3.74 -5.24
C LYS A 20 0.23 -4.08 -5.97
N GLN A 21 -0.66 -4.88 -5.36
CA GLN A 21 -1.94 -5.22 -5.95
C GLN A 21 -2.83 -4.00 -6.16
N LEU A 22 -2.94 -3.12 -5.16
CA LEU A 22 -3.75 -1.90 -5.25
C LEU A 22 -3.21 -0.92 -6.30
N ILE A 23 -1.89 -0.80 -6.37
CA ILE A 23 -1.20 0.12 -7.29
C ILE A 23 -1.21 -0.42 -8.72
N GLY A 24 -0.99 -1.72 -8.92
CA GLY A 24 -1.01 -2.36 -10.23
C GLY A 24 -2.38 -2.30 -10.93
N LEU A 25 -3.47 -2.18 -10.16
CA LEU A 25 -4.82 -1.94 -10.70
C LEU A 25 -5.02 -0.50 -11.21
N SER A 26 -4.17 0.45 -10.81
CA SER A 26 -4.29 1.86 -11.21
C SER A 26 -3.50 2.19 -12.49
N GLU A 27 -2.73 1.24 -13.04
CA GLU A 27 -1.95 1.36 -14.29
C GLU A 27 -1.17 2.68 -14.45
N ILE A 28 -0.51 3.13 -13.37
CA ILE A 28 0.16 4.44 -13.32
C ILE A 28 1.52 4.37 -14.03
N ARG A 29 1.68 5.15 -15.11
CA ARG A 29 2.93 5.23 -15.89
C ARG A 29 3.83 6.42 -15.55
N ASN A 30 3.34 7.34 -14.73
CA ASN A 30 4.11 8.50 -14.25
C ASN A 30 4.75 8.17 -12.91
N PHE A 31 6.08 8.18 -12.86
CA PHE A 31 6.83 7.72 -11.69
C PHE A 31 6.57 8.58 -10.43
N PRO A 32 6.60 9.93 -10.48
CA PRO A 32 6.23 10.76 -9.34
C PRO A 32 4.85 10.45 -8.76
N MET A 33 3.86 10.24 -9.63
CA MET A 33 2.50 9.90 -9.23
C MET A 33 2.44 8.51 -8.57
N LEU A 34 3.10 7.52 -9.16
CA LEU A 34 3.21 6.16 -8.63
C LEU A 34 3.76 6.14 -7.21
N VAL A 35 4.86 6.85 -6.98
CA VAL A 35 5.51 6.97 -5.67
C VAL A 35 4.55 7.61 -4.66
N ASN A 36 3.87 8.71 -5.04
CA ASN A 36 2.96 9.39 -4.13
C ASN A 36 1.75 8.52 -3.76
N LYS A 37 1.12 7.85 -4.73
CA LYS A 37 -0.02 6.95 -4.49
C LYS A 37 0.38 5.75 -3.63
N SER A 38 1.54 5.15 -3.91
CA SER A 38 2.07 4.02 -3.13
C SER A 38 2.30 4.41 -1.67
N ARG A 39 2.84 5.62 -1.41
CA ARG A 39 3.03 6.15 -0.06
C ARG A 39 1.71 6.37 0.69
N ILE A 40 0.66 6.81 0.00
CA ILE A 40 -0.67 7.00 0.60
C ILE A 40 -1.28 5.63 0.94
N CYS A 41 -1.23 4.67 0.00
CA CYS A 41 -1.71 3.30 0.22
C CYS A 41 -1.00 2.59 1.37
N ASP A 42 0.32 2.76 1.51
CA ASP A 42 1.07 2.19 2.63
C ASP A 42 0.56 2.70 3.99
N LYS A 43 0.32 4.02 4.09
CA LYS A 43 -0.21 4.66 5.30
C LYS A 43 -1.62 4.18 5.62
N ASP A 44 -2.48 4.12 4.61
CA ASP A 44 -3.87 3.65 4.76
C ASP A 44 -3.91 2.18 5.20
N SER A 45 -3.11 1.32 4.58
CA SER A 45 -2.99 -0.10 4.93
C SER A 45 -2.56 -0.30 6.38
N LYS A 46 -1.58 0.50 6.86
CA LYS A 46 -1.14 0.48 8.26
C LYS A 46 -2.21 1.00 9.22
N ALA A 47 -2.90 2.08 8.88
CA ALA A 47 -3.99 2.62 9.69
C ALA A 47 -5.13 1.60 9.84
N LYS A 48 -5.51 0.96 8.73
CA LYS A 48 -6.51 -0.11 8.71
C LYS A 48 -6.11 -1.29 9.59
N ALA A 49 -4.85 -1.76 9.48
CA ALA A 49 -4.34 -2.84 10.33
C ALA A 49 -4.39 -2.49 11.82
N ASN A 50 -3.99 -1.26 12.18
CA ASN A 50 -4.04 -0.78 13.56
C ASN A 50 -5.48 -0.69 14.09
N TYR A 51 -6.43 -0.21 13.27
CA TYR A 51 -7.84 -0.15 13.63
C TYR A 51 -8.40 -1.53 13.98
N TYR A 52 -8.18 -2.53 13.11
CA TYR A 52 -8.68 -3.89 13.36
C TYR A 52 -8.00 -4.56 14.56
N LYS A 53 -6.71 -4.30 14.77
CA LYS A 53 -6.00 -4.77 15.97
C LYS A 53 -6.62 -4.18 17.25
N ALA A 54 -6.84 -2.86 17.27
CA ALA A 54 -7.47 -2.22 18.42
C ALA A 54 -8.91 -2.71 18.65
N ALA A 55 -9.66 -2.95 17.57
CA ALA A 55 -11.02 -3.48 17.64
C ALA A 55 -11.06 -4.92 18.18
N SER A 56 -10.13 -5.79 17.79
CA SER A 56 -10.05 -7.17 18.30
C SER A 56 -9.60 -7.23 19.76
N GLU A 57 -8.66 -6.36 20.17
CA GLU A 57 -8.23 -6.26 21.58
C GLU A 57 -9.33 -5.75 22.52
N LYS A 58 -10.22 -4.87 22.03
CA LYS A 58 -11.39 -4.44 22.81
C LYS A 58 -12.40 -5.57 22.97
N ARG A 59 -12.68 -6.34 21.92
CA ARG A 59 -13.58 -7.51 22.00
C ARG A 59 -13.07 -8.59 22.94
N GLY A 60 -11.76 -8.84 22.97
CA GLY A 60 -11.17 -9.85 23.84
C GLY A 60 -11.25 -9.50 25.33
N ARG A 61 -11.33 -8.21 25.68
CA ARG A 61 -11.47 -7.75 27.08
C ARG A 61 -12.91 -7.74 27.59
N ASP A 62 -13.89 -7.63 26.69
CA ASP A 62 -15.32 -7.62 27.03
C ASP A 62 -15.88 -9.04 27.30
N MET A 63 -15.12 -10.08 26.94
CA MET A 63 -15.46 -11.50 27.19
C MET A 63 -14.72 -12.10 28.40
N GLY A 64 -14.07 -11.29 29.24
CA GLY A 64 -13.28 -11.72 30.41
C GLY A 64 -13.97 -11.44 31.73
#